data_AF-A0A355IX95-F1
#
_entry.id   AF-A0A355IX95-F1
#
_cell.length_a   1.000
_cell.length_b   1.000
_cell.length_c   1.000
_cell.angle_alpha   90.00
_cell.angle_beta   90.00
_cell.angle_gamma   90.00
#
_symmetry.space_group_name_H-M   'P 1'
#
loop_
_entity.id
_entity.type
_entity.pdbx_description
1 polymer ?
#
loop_
_entity_poly.entity_id
_entity_poly.type
_entity_poly.pdbx_seq_one_letter_code
_entity_poly.pdbx_strand_id
1 'polypeptide(L)'
;MEPITSIDELRNTIQILEFEHSVKKQLLKEQVYLTYESLKPANLIRNILQEISSSPDMADNILSTTVGLASGYISKKIVVGGSANIIRKLLGSLLQLGVTTIVAQHPDTIKSIGQFIFQHFLRKKK
;
A
#
# COMPACT_ATOMS: atom_id res chain seq x y z
N MET A 1 11.84 -33.57 41.13
CA MET A 1 11.53 -32.70 42.28
C MET A 1 11.69 -33.56 43.51
N GLU A 2 12.63 -33.18 44.38
CA GLU A 2 12.78 -33.81 45.69
C GLU A 2 11.51 -33.55 46.51
N PRO A 3 11.00 -34.52 47.29
CA PRO A 3 9.83 -34.33 48.12
C PRO A 3 10.15 -33.37 49.27
N ILE A 4 9.32 -32.34 49.46
CA ILE A 4 9.47 -31.37 50.56
C ILE A 4 9.15 -32.08 51.88
N THR A 5 10.12 -32.15 52.79
CA THR A 5 10.00 -32.93 54.05
C THR A 5 9.93 -32.06 55.30
N SER A 6 10.16 -30.75 55.19
CA SER A 6 10.09 -29.79 56.31
C SER A 6 9.32 -28.51 55.95
N ILE A 7 8.72 -27.87 56.96
CA ILE A 7 8.03 -26.58 56.83
C ILE A 7 8.98 -25.47 56.39
N ASP A 8 10.25 -25.51 56.81
CA ASP A 8 11.24 -24.50 56.42
C ASP A 8 11.68 -24.66 54.97
N GLU A 9 11.77 -25.91 54.51
CA GLU A 9 12.02 -26.24 53.11
C GLU A 9 10.86 -25.76 52.22
N LEU A 10 9.61 -25.99 52.66
CA LEU A 10 8.41 -25.49 51.97
C LEU A 10 8.43 -23.96 51.81
N ARG A 11 8.75 -23.22 52.88
CA ARG A 11 8.82 -21.75 52.84
C ARG A 11 9.90 -21.25 51.89
N ASN A 12 11.07 -21.88 51.91
CA ASN A 12 12.16 -21.52 51.01
C ASN A 12 11.76 -21.80 49.54
N THR A 13 11.16 -22.95 49.26
CA THR A 13 10.64 -23.26 47.92
C THR A 13 9.59 -22.25 47.46
N ILE A 14 8.66 -21.85 48.34
CA ILE A 14 7.67 -20.81 48.01
C ILE A 14 8.35 -19.49 47.64
N GLN A 15 9.33 -19.04 48.44
CA GLN A 15 10.05 -17.80 48.14
C GLN A 15 10.81 -17.85 46.80
N ILE A 16 11.47 -18.98 46.50
CA ILE A 16 12.15 -19.19 45.22
C ILE A 16 11.13 -19.15 44.07
N LEU A 17 10.00 -19.84 44.21
CA LEU A 17 8.95 -19.88 43.18
C LEU A 17 8.29 -18.51 42.97
N GLU A 18 8.06 -17.75 44.03
CA GLU A 18 7.51 -16.39 43.95
C GLU A 18 8.47 -15.46 43.20
N PHE A 19 9.77 -15.56 43.49
CA PHE A 19 10.80 -14.82 42.78
C PHE A 19 10.84 -15.21 41.30
N GLU A 20 10.92 -16.50 40.99
CA GLU A 20 10.89 -16.98 39.60
C GLU A 20 9.63 -16.52 38.86
N HIS A 21 8.47 -16.60 39.51
CA HIS A 21 7.20 -16.20 38.92
C HIS A 21 7.17 -14.70 38.64
N SER A 22 7.72 -13.87 39.54
CA SER A 22 7.87 -12.43 39.33
C SER A 22 8.75 -12.13 38.11
N VAL A 23 9.90 -12.80 37.98
CA VAL A 23 10.80 -12.65 36.83
C VAL A 23 10.12 -13.08 35.53
N LYS A 24 9.48 -14.27 35.51
CA LYS A 24 8.75 -14.78 34.34
C LYS A 24 7.63 -13.83 33.92
N LYS A 25 6.91 -13.24 34.88
CA LYS A 25 5.86 -12.24 34.62
C LYS A 25 6.42 -10.98 33.96
N GLN A 26 7.58 -10.50 34.39
CA GLN A 26 8.23 -9.34 33.78
C GLN A 26 8.68 -9.63 32.35
N LEU A 27 9.34 -10.77 32.12
CA LEU A 27 9.74 -11.20 30.78
C LEU A 27 8.55 -11.33 29.83
N LEU A 28 7.44 -11.91 30.30
CA LEU A 28 6.23 -12.03 29.50
C LEU A 28 5.67 -10.65 29.10
N LYS A 29 5.64 -9.69 30.05
CA LYS A 29 5.19 -8.32 29.75
C LYS A 29 6.07 -7.65 28.70
N GLU A 30 7.39 -7.81 28.82
CA GLU A 30 8.33 -7.27 27.86
C GLU A 30 8.17 -7.90 26.48
N GLN A 31 8.02 -9.22 26.40
CA GLN A 31 7.82 -9.93 25.14
C GLN A 31 6.48 -9.56 24.48
N VAL A 32 5.42 -9.38 25.25
CA VAL A 32 4.13 -8.86 24.75
C VAL A 32 4.31 -7.44 24.22
N TYR A 33 5.01 -6.57 24.94
CA TYR A 33 5.26 -5.20 24.49
C TYR A 33 6.07 -5.17 23.20
N LEU A 34 7.18 -5.93 23.11
CA LEU A 34 8.01 -6.01 21.90
C LEU A 34 7.24 -6.60 20.72
N THR A 35 6.41 -7.62 20.95
CA THR A 35 5.54 -8.20 19.92
C THR A 35 4.49 -7.19 19.46
N TYR A 36 3.89 -6.44 20.39
CA TYR A 36 2.94 -5.38 20.04
C TYR A 36 3.62 -4.28 19.22
N GLU A 37 4.80 -3.84 19.63
CA GLU A 37 5.59 -2.85 18.88
C GLU A 37 5.96 -3.39 17.50
N SER A 38 6.40 -4.64 17.35
CA SER A 38 6.81 -5.20 16.06
C SER A 38 5.66 -5.34 15.07
N LEU A 39 4.43 -5.59 15.56
CA LEU A 39 3.23 -5.66 14.74
C LEU A 39 2.68 -4.30 14.32
N LYS A 40 3.21 -3.18 14.86
CA LYS A 40 2.80 -1.85 14.38
C LYS A 40 3.15 -1.69 12.90
N PRO A 41 2.26 -1.14 12.07
CA PRO A 41 2.51 -0.98 10.64
C PRO A 41 3.83 -0.27 10.31
N ALA A 42 4.21 0.75 11.09
CA ALA A 42 5.47 1.46 10.91
C ALA A 42 6.71 0.56 11.09
N ASN A 43 6.69 -0.33 12.07
CA ASN A 43 7.79 -1.26 12.33
C ASN A 43 7.80 -2.42 11.33
N LEU A 44 6.64 -2.89 10.90
CA LEU A 44 6.54 -3.87 9.80
C LEU A 44 7.17 -3.32 8.51
N ILE A 45 6.83 -2.08 8.12
CA ILE A 45 7.41 -1.43 6.94
C ILE A 45 8.93 -1.25 7.12
N ARG A 46 9.39 -0.83 8.31
CA ARG A 46 10.82 -0.67 8.59
C ARG A 46 11.59 -1.98 8.48
N ASN A 47 11.04 -3.08 9.01
CA ASN A 47 11.66 -4.40 8.95
C ASN A 47 11.73 -4.90 7.50
N ILE A 48 10.66 -4.73 6.74
CA ILE A 48 10.62 -5.02 5.30
C ILE A 48 11.72 -4.25 4.55
N LEU A 49 11.86 -2.95 4.80
CA LEU A 49 12.90 -2.14 4.15
C LEU A 49 14.33 -2.57 4.54
N GLN A 50 14.55 -2.95 5.79
CA GLN A 50 15.84 -3.51 6.23
C GLN A 50 16.15 -4.86 5.58
N GLU A 51 15.15 -5.74 5.46
CA GLU A 51 15.29 -7.05 4.80
C GLU A 51 15.63 -6.89 3.30
N ILE A 52 14.97 -5.96 2.60
CA ILE A 52 15.29 -5.64 1.18
C ILE A 52 16.75 -5.18 1.04
N SER A 53 17.22 -4.33 1.97
CA SER A 53 18.61 -3.83 1.91
C SER A 53 19.66 -4.91 2.21
N SER A 54 19.27 -5.98 2.90
CA SER A 54 20.18 -7.03 3.36
C SER A 54 20.22 -8.25 2.45
N SER A 55 19.19 -8.47 1.62
CA SER A 55 19.09 -9.62 0.71
C SER A 55 18.53 -9.23 -0.66
N PRO A 56 19.35 -9.28 -1.73
CA PRO A 56 18.90 -9.01 -3.09
C PRO A 56 17.79 -9.95 -3.58
N ASP A 57 17.81 -11.22 -3.16
CA ASP A 57 16.82 -12.23 -3.58
C ASP A 57 15.43 -12.00 -2.98
N MET A 58 15.35 -11.38 -1.79
CA MET A 58 14.06 -11.03 -1.18
C MET A 58 13.46 -9.76 -1.77
N ALA A 59 14.28 -8.89 -2.38
CA ALA A 59 13.82 -7.66 -3.00
C ALA A 59 12.79 -7.93 -4.10
N ASP A 60 12.98 -8.96 -4.93
CA ASP A 60 12.10 -9.28 -6.05
C ASP A 60 10.71 -9.77 -5.58
N ASN A 61 10.67 -10.60 -4.53
CA ASN A 61 9.42 -11.06 -3.92
C ASN A 61 8.63 -9.92 -3.24
N ILE A 62 9.31 -8.96 -2.63
CA ILE A 62 8.66 -7.82 -1.98
C ILE A 62 8.22 -6.78 -3.01
N LEU A 63 9.01 -6.55 -4.06
CA LEU A 63 8.62 -5.70 -5.18
C LEU A 63 7.37 -6.25 -5.88
N SER A 64 7.35 -7.54 -6.23
CA SER A 64 6.18 -8.17 -6.86
C SER A 64 4.93 -8.11 -5.96
N THR A 65 5.09 -8.35 -4.66
CA THR A 65 3.99 -8.21 -3.68
C THR A 65 3.50 -6.76 -3.57
N THR A 66 4.41 -5.79 -3.47
CA THR A 66 4.08 -4.36 -3.38
C THR A 66 3.37 -3.87 -4.63
N VAL A 67 3.85 -4.28 -5.81
CA VAL A 67 3.21 -3.99 -7.10
C VAL A 67 1.84 -4.65 -7.18
N GLY A 68 1.69 -5.89 -6.70
CA GLY A 68 0.39 -6.58 -6.63
C GLY A 68 -0.61 -5.87 -5.72
N LEU A 69 -0.17 -5.39 -4.55
CA LEU A 69 -1.01 -4.63 -3.62
C LEU A 69 -1.37 -3.25 -4.17
N ALA A 70 -0.40 -2.52 -4.76
CA ALA A 70 -0.63 -1.21 -5.34
C ALA A 70 -1.57 -1.30 -6.56
N SER A 71 -1.30 -2.23 -7.47
CA SER A 71 -2.16 -2.49 -8.64
C SER A 71 -3.54 -2.98 -8.22
N GLY A 72 -3.64 -3.85 -7.20
CA GLY A 72 -4.91 -4.29 -6.62
C GLY A 72 -5.70 -3.14 -5.98
N TYR A 73 -5.04 -2.23 -5.26
CA TYR A 73 -5.67 -1.04 -4.67
C TYR A 73 -6.16 -0.08 -5.75
N ILE A 74 -5.33 0.20 -6.77
CA ILE A 74 -5.70 1.03 -7.92
C ILE A 74 -6.86 0.38 -8.67
N SER A 75 -6.77 -0.92 -8.95
CA SER A 75 -7.80 -1.72 -9.60
C SER A 75 -9.11 -1.63 -8.82
N LYS A 76 -9.10 -1.87 -7.50
CA LYS A 76 -10.28 -1.71 -6.64
C LYS A 76 -10.86 -0.30 -6.70
N LYS A 77 -10.02 0.73 -6.70
CA LYS A 77 -10.45 2.14 -6.78
C LYS A 77 -11.10 2.48 -8.12
N ILE A 78 -10.63 1.87 -9.21
CA ILE A 78 -11.17 2.05 -10.56
C ILE A 78 -12.44 1.21 -10.78
N VAL A 79 -12.43 -0.06 -10.37
CA VAL A 79 -13.47 -1.06 -10.66
C VAL A 79 -14.62 -0.99 -9.65
N VAL A 80 -14.32 -0.91 -8.35
CA VAL A 80 -15.32 -0.95 -7.26
C VAL A 80 -15.68 0.46 -6.76
N GLY A 81 -14.72 1.40 -6.79
CA GLY A 81 -14.87 2.76 -6.26
C GLY A 81 -15.67 3.74 -7.11
N GLY A 82 -16.13 3.36 -8.30
CA GLY A 82 -17.18 4.09 -9.04
C GLY A 82 -16.87 5.53 -9.45
N SER A 83 -15.60 5.97 -9.50
CA SER A 83 -15.31 7.28 -10.10
C SER A 83 -15.30 7.15 -11.61
N ALA A 84 -16.49 7.13 -12.21
CA ALA A 84 -16.68 7.34 -13.66
C ALA A 84 -15.88 8.56 -14.14
N ASN A 85 -15.63 9.53 -13.26
CA ASN A 85 -14.85 10.73 -13.52
C ASN A 85 -13.35 10.44 -13.78
N ILE A 86 -12.72 9.47 -13.11
CA ILE A 86 -11.31 9.11 -13.37
C ILE A 86 -11.17 8.40 -14.72
N ILE A 87 -12.04 7.41 -14.98
CA ILE A 87 -12.03 6.67 -16.26
C ILE A 87 -12.37 7.59 -17.43
N ARG A 88 -13.39 8.45 -17.28
CA ARG A 88 -13.75 9.45 -18.31
C ARG A 88 -12.65 10.46 -18.55
N LYS A 89 -11.92 10.91 -17.53
CA LYS A 89 -10.75 11.80 -17.68
C LYS A 89 -9.61 11.10 -18.42
N LEU A 90 -9.32 9.84 -18.09
CA LEU A 90 -8.28 9.07 -18.78
C LEU A 90 -8.64 8.85 -20.25
N LEU A 91 -9.86 8.36 -20.52
CA LEU A 91 -10.34 8.16 -21.89
C LEU A 91 -10.40 9.48 -22.66
N GLY A 92 -10.90 10.55 -22.04
CA GLY A 92 -10.94 11.89 -22.63
C GLY A 92 -9.55 12.42 -22.97
N SER A 93 -8.57 12.21 -22.11
CA SER A 93 -7.18 12.62 -22.35
C SER A 93 -6.53 11.81 -23.48
N LEU A 94 -6.78 10.49 -23.54
CA LEU A 94 -6.32 9.65 -24.65
C LEU A 94 -6.95 10.04 -25.99
N LEU A 95 -8.26 10.29 -26.00
CA LEU A 95 -8.97 10.79 -27.17
C LEU A 95 -8.44 12.16 -27.60
N GLN A 96 -8.21 13.06 -26.64
CA GLN A 96 -7.65 14.38 -26.91
C GLN A 96 -6.24 14.28 -27.50
N LEU A 97 -5.38 13.40 -27.00
CA LEU A 97 -4.04 13.18 -27.55
C LEU A 97 -4.10 12.58 -28.96
N GLY A 98 -4.99 11.62 -29.20
CA GLY A 98 -5.20 11.05 -30.53
C GLY A 98 -5.67 12.10 -31.53
N VAL A 99 -6.69 12.87 -31.18
CA VAL A 99 -7.20 13.98 -32.01
C VAL A 99 -6.12 15.04 -32.20
N THR A 100 -5.41 15.45 -31.16
CA THR A 100 -4.35 16.47 -31.24
C THR A 100 -3.20 16.03 -32.14
N THR A 101 -2.83 14.75 -32.11
CA THR A 101 -1.77 14.20 -32.97
C THR A 101 -2.19 14.20 -34.44
N ILE A 102 -3.42 13.77 -34.74
CA ILE A 102 -3.98 13.80 -36.09
C ILE A 102 -4.11 15.24 -36.59
N VAL A 103 -4.53 16.16 -35.71
CA VAL A 103 -4.68 17.60 -36.02
C VAL A 103 -3.33 18.24 -36.30
N ALA A 104 -2.30 17.92 -35.51
CA ALA A 104 -0.95 18.44 -35.71
C ALA A 104 -0.31 17.93 -37.01
N GLN A 105 -0.62 16.71 -37.44
CA GLN A 105 -0.11 16.12 -38.68
C GLN A 105 -0.85 16.57 -39.94
N HIS A 106 -2.11 17.02 -39.82
CA HIS A 106 -2.94 17.45 -40.95
C HIS A 106 -3.56 18.85 -40.76
N PRO A 107 -2.74 19.90 -40.60
CA PRO A 107 -3.22 21.25 -40.30
C PRO A 107 -4.11 21.85 -41.39
N ASP A 108 -3.89 21.48 -42.66
CA ASP A 108 -4.67 22.01 -43.79
C ASP A 108 -6.09 21.42 -43.86
N THR A 109 -6.26 20.17 -43.42
CA THR A 109 -7.58 19.52 -43.29
C THR A 109 -8.41 20.18 -42.21
N ILE A 110 -7.81 20.62 -41.11
CA ILE A 110 -8.52 21.35 -40.06
C ILE A 110 -8.89 22.76 -40.52
N LYS A 111 -8.00 23.45 -41.25
CA LYS A 111 -8.31 24.76 -41.81
C LYS A 111 -9.50 24.70 -42.76
N SER A 112 -9.59 23.68 -43.61
CA SER A 112 -10.70 23.51 -44.56
C SER A 112 -12.00 23.11 -43.87
N ILE A 113 -11.97 22.21 -42.87
CA ILE A 113 -13.14 21.88 -42.03
C ILE A 113 -13.62 23.11 -41.25
N GLY A 114 -12.71 23.87 -40.64
CA GLY A 114 -13.02 25.10 -39.91
C GLY A 114 -13.62 26.17 -40.83
N GLN A 115 -13.06 26.35 -42.03
CA GLN A 115 -13.61 27.25 -43.05
C GLN A 115 -14.99 26.79 -43.53
N PHE A 116 -15.20 25.49 -43.74
CA PHE A 116 -16.49 24.93 -44.12
C PHE A 116 -17.56 25.17 -43.05
N ILE A 117 -17.24 24.91 -41.78
CA ILE A 117 -18.15 25.16 -40.65
C ILE A 117 -18.42 26.66 -40.50
N PHE A 118 -17.39 27.51 -40.57
CA PHE A 118 -17.53 28.97 -40.49
C PHE A 118 -18.42 29.51 -41.61
N GLN A 119 -18.19 29.08 -42.85
CA GLN A 119 -18.98 29.53 -43.99
C GLN A 119 -20.41 28.99 -43.96
N HIS A 120 -20.65 27.78 -43.45
CA HIS A 120 -21.99 27.20 -43.43
C HIS A 120 -22.84 27.71 -42.25
N PHE A 121 -22.23 27.95 -41.08
CA PHE A 121 -22.95 28.36 -39.87
C PHE A 121 -22.93 29.87 -39.59
N LEU A 122 -21.83 30.60 -39.88
CA LEU A 122 -21.76 32.05 -39.65
C LEU A 122 -22.21 32.89 -40.86
N ARG A 123 -22.14 32.37 -42.09
CA ARG A 123 -22.54 33.13 -43.30
C ARG A 123 -24.06 33.12 -43.57
N LYS A 124 -24.84 32.29 -42.85
CA LYS A 124 -26.31 32.26 -42.94
C LYS A 124 -27.03 33.35 -42.14
N LYS A 125 -26.28 34.30 -41.55
CA LYS A 125 -26.80 35.42 -40.77
C LYS A 125 -26.63 36.78 -41.46
N LYS A 126 -26.85 36.83 -42.77
CA LYS A 126 -27.15 38.04 -43.53
C LYS A 126 -28.30 37.76 -44.49
#